data_AF-A0A939BSS3-F1
#
_entry.id   AF-A0A939BSS3-F1
#
_cell.length_a   1.000
_cell.length_b   1.000
_cell.length_c   1.000
_cell.angle_alpha   90.00
_cell.angle_beta   90.00
_cell.angle_gamma   90.00
#
_symmetry.space_group_name_H-M   'P 1'
#
loop_
_entity.id
_entity.type
_entity.pdbx_description
1 polymer ?
#
loop_
_entity_poly.entity_id
_entity_poly.type
_entity_poly.pdbx_seq_one_letter_code
_entity_poly.pdbx_strand_id
1 'polypeptide(L)'
;MSSVASEHLGDAASPVETFAASRESVRRTLVMSDGRAVTTAESARGVDRLPAATNLGAVFNDLWLRRTRHVEAAGTPVTIADLFSGCGGLSVGAHEAARATGHLAVHVLAADNNEDALGVFGQNFPEADLHAGGIEELVDGDLGDGPSRNERRLASRLAGLDIAMGGPPCQGHSDLNNHTRRADPRNALYLRMARFVEVVRPRHVLIENVPGVAHDKSGVVHRTKETLVAAGYSVEAAVLTATDFGAAQSRRRHVLLATQAGAGAPTADDLLQNFGSPGRTIMDAIGDLRVQPSGGIFDTPAQHSAVNERRINFLFDNALWDLPNEERPDCHRLKPHSYVSVYGRMHADRPAPTITSGFGSTGQGRFVHPLERRTLTPHEAARLQGFPDWFTFESVEKRGALQKMIGNAVPSRLAYAAIASLLR
;
A
#
# COMPACT_ATOMS: atom_id res chain seq x y z
N MET A 1 -12.21 -47.28 -31.37
CA MET A 1 -12.64 -45.91 -31.02
C MET A 1 -12.03 -45.55 -29.68
N SER A 2 -11.00 -44.71 -29.69
CA SER A 2 -10.68 -43.77 -28.60
C SER A 2 -9.48 -42.96 -29.09
N SER A 3 -9.79 -41.83 -29.74
CA SER A 3 -8.80 -40.80 -30.04
C SER A 3 -8.51 -40.06 -28.75
N VAL A 4 -7.28 -40.19 -28.23
CA VAL A 4 -6.79 -39.33 -27.16
C VAL A 4 -6.58 -37.95 -27.79
N ALA A 5 -7.47 -37.02 -27.45
CA ALA A 5 -7.33 -35.61 -27.80
C ALA A 5 -6.06 -35.08 -27.12
N SER A 6 -5.11 -34.59 -27.93
CA SER A 6 -4.04 -33.74 -27.43
C SER A 6 -4.66 -32.43 -26.99
N GLU A 7 -4.75 -32.20 -25.69
CA GLU A 7 -5.03 -30.87 -25.17
C GLU A 7 -3.93 -29.93 -25.65
N HIS A 8 -4.33 -28.92 -26.42
CA HIS A 8 -3.49 -27.78 -26.74
C HIS A 8 -3.09 -27.10 -25.43
N LEU A 9 -1.82 -27.28 -25.04
CA LEU A 9 -1.11 -26.34 -24.18
C LEU A 9 -1.21 -24.98 -24.88
N GLY A 10 -2.10 -24.12 -24.40
CA GLY A 10 -2.15 -22.73 -24.81
C GLY A 10 -0.78 -22.11 -24.58
N ASP A 11 -0.25 -21.43 -25.60
CA ASP A 11 0.98 -20.65 -25.49
C ASP A 11 0.91 -19.79 -24.23
N ALA A 12 1.83 -20.00 -23.29
CA ALA A 12 1.96 -19.12 -22.14
C ALA A 12 2.28 -17.73 -22.67
N ALA A 13 1.34 -16.80 -22.53
CA ALA A 13 1.52 -15.42 -22.94
C ALA A 13 2.83 -14.88 -22.35
N SER A 14 3.64 -14.19 -23.17
CA SER A 14 4.92 -13.65 -22.71
C SER A 14 4.70 -12.73 -21.49
N PRO A 15 5.58 -12.80 -20.48
CA PRO A 15 5.43 -12.00 -19.28
C PRO A 15 5.42 -10.51 -19.59
N VAL A 16 4.47 -9.79 -18.98
CA VAL A 16 4.26 -8.35 -19.18
C VAL A 16 5.41 -7.52 -18.61
N GLU A 17 5.92 -7.93 -17.45
CA GLU A 17 7.04 -7.31 -16.76
C GLU A 17 8.24 -8.28 -16.76
N THR A 18 9.37 -7.84 -17.30
CA THR A 18 10.60 -8.65 -17.40
C THR A 18 11.80 -7.90 -16.84
N PHE A 19 12.80 -8.65 -16.36
CA PHE A 19 13.98 -8.09 -15.72
C PHE A 19 15.27 -8.65 -16.33
N ALA A 20 16.24 -7.77 -16.53
CA ALA A 20 17.56 -8.12 -17.05
C ALA A 20 18.66 -7.41 -16.25
N ALA A 21 19.70 -8.15 -15.87
CA ALA A 21 20.87 -7.60 -15.20
C ALA A 21 21.96 -7.19 -16.19
N SER A 22 22.75 -6.21 -15.78
CA SER A 22 24.00 -5.80 -16.43
C SER A 22 25.06 -5.53 -15.36
N ARG A 23 26.29 -5.21 -15.78
CA ARG A 23 27.37 -4.87 -14.86
C ARG A 23 27.06 -3.73 -13.90
N GLU A 24 26.17 -2.83 -14.30
CA GLU A 24 25.94 -1.56 -13.59
C GLU A 24 24.48 -1.30 -13.21
N SER A 25 23.55 -2.17 -13.63
CA SER A 25 22.13 -1.97 -13.35
C SER A 25 21.31 -3.24 -13.47
N VAL A 26 20.14 -3.22 -12.83
CA VAL A 26 19.00 -4.08 -13.16
C VAL A 26 18.00 -3.26 -13.95
N ARG A 27 17.62 -3.73 -15.13
CA ARG A 27 16.59 -3.11 -15.96
C ARG A 27 15.30 -3.89 -15.84
N ARG A 28 14.20 -3.16 -15.73
CA ARG A 28 12.84 -3.65 -15.91
C ARG A 28 12.33 -3.19 -17.26
N THR A 29 11.73 -4.09 -18.02
CA THR A 29 10.99 -3.76 -19.25
C THR A 29 9.53 -4.19 -19.08
N LEU A 30 8.61 -3.24 -19.27
CA LEU A 30 7.17 -3.44 -19.22
C LEU A 30 6.59 -3.29 -20.64
N VAL A 31 5.81 -4.28 -21.08
CA VAL A 31 5.14 -4.28 -22.40
C VAL A 31 3.71 -3.78 -22.25
N MET A 32 3.43 -2.64 -22.89
CA MET A 32 2.13 -1.97 -22.95
C MET A 32 1.14 -2.73 -23.82
N SER A 33 -0.16 -2.45 -23.67
CA SER A 33 -1.20 -3.12 -24.44
C SER A 33 -1.12 -2.87 -25.96
N ASP A 34 -0.48 -1.76 -26.38
CA ASP A 34 -0.20 -1.41 -27.78
C ASP A 34 1.09 -2.06 -28.33
N GLY A 35 1.78 -2.89 -27.54
CA GLY A 35 3.05 -3.54 -27.89
C GLY A 35 4.29 -2.68 -27.66
N ARG A 36 4.15 -1.42 -27.27
CA ARG A 36 5.29 -0.56 -26.88
C ARG A 36 5.96 -1.11 -25.62
N ALA A 37 7.29 -1.08 -25.58
CA ALA A 37 8.05 -1.48 -24.40
C ALA A 37 8.62 -0.23 -23.70
N VAL A 38 8.39 -0.13 -22.39
CA VAL A 38 8.99 0.90 -21.54
C VAL A 38 10.06 0.26 -20.67
N THR A 39 11.25 0.85 -20.64
CA THR A 39 12.37 0.34 -19.84
C THR A 39 12.77 1.33 -18.77
N THR A 40 12.89 0.83 -17.54
CA THR A 40 13.37 1.57 -16.37
C THR A 40 14.53 0.82 -15.72
N ALA A 41 15.40 1.51 -14.98
CA ALA A 41 16.58 0.89 -14.40
C ALA A 41 16.83 1.32 -12.95
N GLU A 42 17.43 0.42 -12.20
CA GLU A 42 18.03 0.65 -10.89
C GLU A 42 19.53 0.38 -10.95
N SER A 43 20.32 1.34 -10.48
CA SER A 43 21.79 1.26 -10.54
C SER A 43 22.34 0.35 -9.45
N ALA A 44 23.15 -0.63 -9.84
CA ALA A 44 23.83 -1.53 -8.93
C ALA A 44 25.00 -2.22 -9.63
N ARG A 45 26.17 -2.25 -8.99
CA ARG A 45 27.38 -2.85 -9.56
C ARG A 45 27.44 -4.36 -9.33
N GLY A 46 27.86 -5.10 -10.35
CA GLY A 46 28.15 -6.54 -10.26
C GLY A 46 26.90 -7.44 -10.21
N VAL A 47 25.73 -6.91 -10.55
CA VAL A 47 24.46 -7.65 -10.51
C VAL A 47 24.39 -8.73 -11.60
N ASP A 48 25.14 -8.55 -12.69
CA ASP A 48 25.33 -9.57 -13.73
C ASP A 48 26.04 -10.84 -13.25
N ARG A 49 26.68 -10.79 -12.07
CA ARG A 49 27.38 -11.93 -11.46
C ARG A 49 26.51 -12.69 -10.46
N LEU A 50 25.28 -12.25 -10.22
CA LEU A 50 24.35 -12.98 -9.35
C LEU A 50 24.03 -14.36 -9.97
N PRO A 51 23.76 -15.38 -9.14
CA PRO A 51 23.35 -16.69 -9.63
C PRO A 51 22.18 -16.59 -10.62
N ALA A 52 22.18 -17.43 -11.66
CA ALA A 52 21.13 -17.41 -12.69
C ALA A 52 19.72 -17.63 -12.13
N ALA A 53 19.59 -18.30 -10.98
CA ALA A 53 18.32 -18.53 -10.28
C ALA A 53 17.84 -17.33 -9.44
N THR A 54 18.62 -16.24 -9.35
CA THR A 54 18.24 -15.06 -8.59
C THR A 54 17.02 -14.38 -9.21
N ASN A 55 16.02 -14.08 -8.38
CA ASN A 55 14.87 -13.28 -8.77
C ASN A 55 15.29 -11.81 -8.97
N LEU A 56 15.57 -11.42 -10.22
CA LEU A 56 15.98 -10.05 -10.57
C LEU A 56 14.89 -9.00 -10.29
N GLY A 57 13.62 -9.38 -10.29
CA GLY A 57 12.53 -8.49 -9.89
C GLY A 57 12.57 -8.13 -8.40
N ALA A 58 12.92 -9.11 -7.55
CA ALA A 58 13.16 -8.85 -6.13
C ALA A 58 14.36 -7.92 -5.92
N VAL A 59 15.46 -8.16 -6.65
CA VAL A 59 16.65 -7.27 -6.60
C VAL A 59 16.30 -5.86 -7.06
N PHE A 60 15.56 -5.69 -8.17
CA PHE A 60 15.10 -4.39 -8.63
C PHE A 60 14.29 -3.67 -7.55
N ASN A 61 13.35 -4.38 -6.92
CA ASN A 61 12.51 -3.82 -5.86
C ASN A 61 13.32 -3.42 -4.61
N ASP A 62 14.31 -4.22 -4.21
CA ASP A 62 15.22 -3.86 -3.11
C ASP A 62 16.02 -2.60 -3.43
N LEU A 63 16.57 -2.51 -4.64
CA LEU A 63 17.33 -1.34 -5.09
C LEU A 63 16.45 -0.08 -5.15
N TRP A 64 15.22 -0.23 -5.63
CA TRP A 64 14.24 0.86 -5.67
C TRP A 64 13.88 1.33 -4.26
N LEU A 65 13.65 0.42 -3.31
CA LEU A 65 13.40 0.78 -1.91
C LEU A 65 14.59 1.47 -1.23
N ARG A 66 15.82 1.07 -1.58
CA ARG A 66 17.06 1.65 -1.02
C ARG A 66 17.46 2.97 -1.68
N ARG A 67 16.66 3.46 -2.62
CA ARG A 67 16.98 4.67 -3.37
C ARG A 67 16.80 5.89 -2.48
N THR A 68 17.86 6.67 -2.31
CA THR A 68 17.88 7.89 -1.47
C THR A 68 17.61 9.19 -2.22
N ARG A 69 17.39 9.12 -3.55
CA ARG A 69 17.02 10.27 -4.38
C ARG A 69 15.76 9.99 -5.15
N HIS A 70 14.82 10.93 -5.15
CA HIS A 70 13.67 10.87 -6.03
C HIS A 70 14.14 10.85 -7.49
N VAL A 71 13.48 10.06 -8.34
CA VAL A 71 13.74 10.09 -9.78
C VAL A 71 12.61 10.83 -10.45
N GLU A 72 12.96 11.92 -11.12
CA GLU A 72 12.06 12.61 -12.02
C GLU A 72 11.68 11.65 -13.15
N ALA A 73 10.43 11.20 -13.15
CA ALA A 73 9.87 10.49 -14.28
C ALA A 73 9.66 11.49 -15.43
N ALA A 74 10.11 11.15 -16.63
CA ALA A 74 9.74 11.85 -17.85
C ALA A 74 8.69 11.01 -18.59
N GLY A 75 7.65 11.65 -19.12
CA GLY A 75 6.59 10.94 -19.80
C GLY A 75 5.36 11.81 -20.03
N THR A 76 4.33 11.21 -20.61
CA THR A 76 3.01 11.86 -20.73
C THR A 76 2.44 12.04 -19.31
N PRO A 77 2.06 13.27 -18.92
CA PRO A 77 1.45 13.51 -17.61
C PRO A 77 0.18 12.67 -17.42
N VAL A 78 0.03 12.11 -16.24
CA VAL A 78 -1.17 11.44 -15.74
C VAL A 78 -1.58 12.16 -14.47
N THR A 79 -2.75 12.77 -14.50
CA THR A 79 -3.29 13.57 -13.39
C THR A 79 -3.96 12.69 -12.35
N ILE A 80 -3.65 12.93 -11.08
CA ILE A 80 -4.10 12.10 -9.95
C ILE A 80 -4.77 12.97 -8.88
N ALA A 81 -5.96 12.55 -8.44
CA ALA A 81 -6.57 13.00 -7.20
C ALA A 81 -6.47 11.89 -6.16
N ASP A 82 -5.74 12.14 -5.05
CA ASP A 82 -5.64 11.21 -3.93
C ASP A 82 -6.53 11.68 -2.76
N LEU A 83 -7.61 10.96 -2.52
CA LEU A 83 -8.61 11.24 -1.50
C LEU A 83 -8.36 10.37 -0.28
N PHE A 84 -8.42 10.94 0.92
CA PHE A 84 -7.95 10.25 2.14
C PHE A 84 -6.49 9.82 2.00
N SER A 85 -5.69 10.73 1.45
CA SER A 85 -4.31 10.47 0.98
C SER A 85 -3.35 10.02 2.09
N GLY A 86 -3.63 10.36 3.35
CA GLY A 86 -2.72 10.17 4.45
C GLY A 86 -1.37 10.81 4.14
N CYS A 87 -0.28 10.07 4.36
CA CYS A 87 1.06 10.53 3.97
C CYS A 87 1.42 10.19 2.51
N GLY A 88 0.53 9.57 1.71
CA GLY A 88 0.81 9.27 0.29
C GLY A 88 1.40 7.88 0.02
N GLY A 89 1.09 6.87 0.84
CA GLY A 89 1.52 5.49 0.58
C GLY A 89 0.99 4.92 -0.74
N LEU A 90 -0.25 5.25 -1.11
CA LEU A 90 -0.81 4.93 -2.44
C LEU A 90 -0.05 5.69 -3.54
N SER A 91 0.21 6.99 -3.35
CA SER A 91 0.96 7.84 -4.28
C SER A 91 2.33 7.30 -4.63
N VAL A 92 3.09 6.78 -3.66
CA VAL A 92 4.39 6.16 -3.93
C VAL A 92 4.27 5.02 -4.96
N GLY A 93 3.24 4.17 -4.83
CA GLY A 93 2.98 3.11 -5.81
C GLY A 93 2.49 3.65 -7.15
N ALA A 94 1.67 4.70 -7.16
CA ALA A 94 1.19 5.34 -8.38
C ALA A 94 2.32 6.01 -9.18
N HIS A 95 3.28 6.66 -8.51
CA HIS A 95 4.47 7.22 -9.14
C HIS A 95 5.37 6.15 -9.75
N GLU A 96 5.55 5.03 -9.04
CA GLU A 96 6.32 3.90 -9.57
C GLU A 96 5.61 3.22 -10.74
N ALA A 97 4.28 3.13 -10.70
CA ALA A 97 3.47 2.63 -11.81
C ALA A 97 3.62 3.53 -13.03
N ALA A 98 3.42 4.84 -12.86
CA ALA A 98 3.59 5.83 -13.92
C ALA A 98 4.99 5.71 -14.55
N ARG A 99 6.04 5.67 -13.73
CA ARG A 99 7.44 5.48 -14.18
C ARG A 99 7.59 4.18 -15.00
N ALA A 100 7.04 3.06 -14.53
CA ALA A 100 7.12 1.78 -15.22
C ALA A 100 6.39 1.78 -16.57
N THR A 101 5.33 2.57 -16.70
CA THR A 101 4.50 2.70 -17.92
C THR A 101 4.87 3.87 -18.83
N GLY A 102 5.91 4.64 -18.47
CA GLY A 102 6.41 5.76 -19.27
C GLY A 102 5.56 7.03 -19.16
N HIS A 103 4.87 7.17 -18.03
CA HIS A 103 4.07 8.33 -17.66
C HIS A 103 4.76 9.13 -16.55
N LEU A 104 4.34 10.39 -16.41
CA LEU A 104 4.68 11.25 -15.29
C LEU A 104 3.44 11.40 -14.38
N ALA A 105 3.51 10.91 -13.15
CA ALA A 105 2.44 11.10 -12.18
C ALA A 105 2.42 12.57 -11.71
N VAL A 106 1.25 13.20 -11.72
CA VAL A 106 1.06 14.58 -11.25
C VAL A 106 -0.15 14.63 -10.33
N HIS A 107 0.08 14.89 -9.04
CA HIS A 107 -1.01 15.08 -8.09
C HIS A 107 -1.65 16.46 -8.31
N VAL A 108 -2.89 16.49 -8.80
CA VAL A 108 -3.66 17.73 -8.98
C VAL A 108 -4.61 18.00 -7.81
N LEU A 109 -4.73 17.03 -6.90
CA LEU A 109 -5.43 17.14 -5.63
C LEU A 109 -4.92 16.06 -4.67
N ALA A 110 -4.62 16.43 -3.43
CA ALA A 110 -4.48 15.50 -2.32
C ALA A 110 -5.33 15.99 -1.15
N ALA A 111 -6.30 15.18 -0.71
CA ALA A 111 -7.25 15.54 0.34
C ALA A 111 -7.09 14.62 1.55
N ASP A 112 -7.00 15.19 2.74
CA ASP A 112 -7.04 14.48 4.02
C ASP A 112 -7.42 15.47 5.13
N ASN A 113 -7.98 14.99 6.24
CA ASN A 113 -8.30 15.85 7.38
C ASN A 113 -7.19 15.90 8.43
N ASN A 114 -6.09 15.18 8.21
CA ASN A 114 -4.91 15.19 9.06
C ASN A 114 -3.81 16.07 8.43
N GLU A 115 -3.70 17.29 8.93
CA GLU A 115 -2.70 18.27 8.47
C GLU A 115 -1.26 17.77 8.58
N ASP A 116 -0.91 17.02 9.64
CA ASP A 116 0.44 16.45 9.78
C ASP A 116 0.76 15.50 8.61
N ALA A 117 -0.25 14.71 8.19
CA ALA A 117 -0.08 13.73 7.11
C ALA A 117 0.00 14.41 5.74
N LEU A 118 -0.81 15.45 5.52
CA LEU A 118 -0.72 16.30 4.33
C LEU A 118 0.59 17.08 4.26
N GLY A 119 1.13 17.50 5.41
CA GLY A 119 2.46 18.13 5.48
C GLY A 119 3.54 17.18 4.94
N VAL A 120 3.51 15.91 5.37
CA VAL A 120 4.38 14.87 4.80
C VAL A 120 4.10 14.64 3.31
N PHE A 121 2.82 14.58 2.91
CA PHE A 121 2.45 14.42 1.50
C PHE A 121 3.07 15.52 0.64
N GLY A 122 2.88 16.79 1.01
CA GLY A 122 3.37 17.95 0.26
C GLY A 122 4.89 18.07 0.22
N GLN A 123 5.61 17.54 1.22
CA GLN A 123 7.08 17.46 1.16
C GLN A 123 7.57 16.49 0.10
N ASN A 124 6.82 15.41 -0.15
CA ASN A 124 7.18 14.36 -1.09
C ASN A 124 6.59 14.59 -2.49
N PHE A 125 5.47 15.30 -2.58
CA PHE A 125 4.74 15.63 -3.82
C PHE A 125 4.42 17.14 -3.86
N PRO A 126 5.43 18.01 -4.02
CA PRO A 126 5.28 19.46 -3.88
C PRO A 126 4.40 20.11 -4.95
N GLU A 127 4.10 19.42 -6.04
CA GLU A 127 3.16 19.85 -7.07
C GLU A 127 1.69 19.73 -6.65
N ALA A 128 1.40 19.00 -5.56
CA ALA A 128 0.06 18.69 -5.13
C ALA A 128 -0.72 19.89 -4.59
N ASP A 129 -1.93 20.09 -5.09
CA ASP A 129 -2.92 20.97 -4.44
C ASP A 129 -3.50 20.28 -3.21
N LEU A 130 -3.08 20.74 -2.02
CA LEU A 130 -3.45 20.12 -0.75
C LEU A 130 -4.79 20.67 -0.24
N HIS A 131 -5.72 19.78 0.05
CA HIS A 131 -6.99 20.09 0.70
C HIS A 131 -7.03 19.50 2.12
N ALA A 132 -6.76 20.34 3.11
CA ALA A 132 -6.90 20.01 4.52
C ALA A 132 -8.36 20.16 4.97
N GLY A 133 -9.13 19.08 4.93
CA GLY A 133 -10.56 19.13 5.18
C GLY A 133 -11.26 17.78 5.01
N GLY A 134 -12.55 17.75 5.35
CA GLY A 134 -13.40 16.59 5.07
C GLY A 134 -13.68 16.47 3.57
N ILE A 135 -13.83 15.25 3.05
CA ILE A 135 -14.18 15.04 1.64
C ILE A 135 -15.53 15.70 1.29
N GLU A 136 -16.41 15.84 2.27
CA GLU A 136 -17.71 16.51 2.14
C GLU A 136 -17.60 18.00 1.77
N GLU A 137 -16.46 18.63 2.03
CA GLU A 137 -16.20 20.01 1.59
C GLU A 137 -15.90 20.07 0.08
N LEU A 138 -15.42 18.98 -0.50
CA LEU A 138 -15.22 18.82 -1.94
C LEU A 138 -16.50 18.34 -2.63
N VAL A 139 -17.21 17.40 -2.01
CA VAL A 139 -18.46 16.81 -2.51
C VAL A 139 -19.57 16.86 -1.47
N ASP A 140 -20.33 17.95 -1.51
CA ASP A 140 -21.36 18.31 -0.54
C ASP A 140 -22.73 17.71 -0.87
N GLY A 141 -22.94 17.18 -2.08
CA GLY A 141 -24.18 16.53 -2.50
C GLY A 141 -24.26 15.06 -2.11
N ASP A 142 -25.48 14.52 -2.11
CA ASP A 142 -25.71 13.09 -1.90
C ASP A 142 -25.60 12.30 -3.22
N LEU A 143 -25.41 10.99 -3.10
CA LEU A 143 -25.29 10.09 -4.25
C LEU A 143 -26.54 10.15 -5.13
N GLY A 144 -26.33 10.26 -6.45
CA GLY A 144 -27.41 10.33 -7.44
C GLY A 144 -28.06 11.72 -7.60
N ASP A 145 -27.79 12.67 -6.71
CA ASP A 145 -28.31 14.04 -6.85
C ASP A 145 -27.58 14.80 -7.96
N GLY A 146 -28.26 15.77 -8.57
CA GLY A 146 -27.62 16.73 -9.46
C GLY A 146 -26.49 17.49 -8.73
N PRO A 147 -25.36 17.81 -9.40
CA PRO A 147 -24.21 18.40 -8.72
C PRO A 147 -24.56 19.77 -8.12
N SER A 148 -24.05 20.06 -6.93
CA SER A 148 -24.14 21.36 -6.26
C SER A 148 -23.36 22.43 -7.04
N ARG A 149 -23.43 23.70 -6.58
CA ARG A 149 -22.58 24.76 -7.15
C ARG A 149 -21.09 24.50 -6.87
N ASN A 150 -20.77 23.95 -5.70
CA ASN A 150 -19.41 23.61 -5.31
C ASN A 150 -18.87 22.45 -6.16
N GLU A 151 -19.65 21.37 -6.28
CA GLU A 151 -19.32 20.19 -7.09
C GLU A 151 -19.15 20.54 -8.57
N ARG A 152 -19.97 21.43 -9.14
CA ARG A 152 -19.75 21.93 -10.52
C ARG A 152 -18.40 22.64 -10.69
N ARG A 153 -17.95 23.40 -9.69
CA ARG A 153 -16.63 24.05 -9.71
C ARG A 153 -15.52 23.02 -9.61
N LEU A 154 -15.67 22.03 -8.72
CA LEU A 154 -14.71 20.93 -8.58
C LEU A 154 -14.58 20.14 -9.88
N ALA A 155 -15.70 19.75 -10.49
CA ALA A 155 -15.73 19.04 -11.77
C ALA A 155 -15.06 19.85 -12.90
N SER A 156 -15.29 21.17 -12.94
CA SER A 156 -14.64 22.04 -13.92
C SER A 156 -13.13 22.14 -13.69
N ARG A 157 -12.69 22.20 -12.43
CA ARG A 157 -11.27 22.29 -12.05
C ARG A 157 -10.51 20.99 -12.36
N LEU A 158 -11.16 19.85 -12.17
CA LEU A 158 -10.59 18.51 -12.35
C LEU A 158 -11.08 17.85 -13.65
N ALA A 159 -11.50 18.64 -14.64
CA ALA A 159 -11.98 18.12 -15.90
C ALA A 159 -10.89 17.32 -16.62
N GLY A 160 -11.20 16.08 -17.02
CA GLY A 160 -10.25 15.19 -17.68
C GLY A 160 -9.29 14.46 -16.73
N LEU A 161 -9.57 14.44 -15.42
CA LEU A 161 -8.78 13.70 -14.43
C LEU A 161 -8.53 12.24 -14.87
N ASP A 162 -7.27 11.81 -14.86
CA ASP A 162 -6.94 10.45 -15.27
C ASP A 162 -7.23 9.44 -14.17
N ILE A 163 -6.83 9.72 -12.92
CA ILE A 163 -6.98 8.79 -11.80
C ILE A 163 -7.58 9.48 -10.59
N ALA A 164 -8.65 8.92 -10.05
CA ALA A 164 -9.06 9.16 -8.67
C ALA A 164 -8.71 7.95 -7.80
N MET A 165 -7.95 8.14 -6.73
CA MET A 165 -7.62 7.06 -5.80
C MET A 165 -7.89 7.46 -4.36
N GLY A 166 -8.05 6.48 -3.48
CA GLY A 166 -8.20 6.77 -2.06
C GLY A 166 -8.45 5.56 -1.17
N GLY A 167 -8.13 5.73 0.11
CA GLY A 167 -8.34 4.74 1.17
C GLY A 167 -9.33 5.22 2.23
N PRO A 168 -10.64 5.32 1.95
CA PRO A 168 -11.61 5.83 2.91
C PRO A 168 -11.58 5.02 4.23
N PRO A 169 -11.54 5.70 5.39
CA PRO A 169 -11.35 5.01 6.66
C PRO A 169 -12.55 4.12 7.02
N CYS A 170 -12.26 2.91 7.46
CA CYS A 170 -13.25 1.88 7.75
C CYS A 170 -13.07 1.36 9.18
N GLN A 171 -13.42 2.19 10.18
CA GLN A 171 -13.19 1.87 11.60
C GLN A 171 -14.22 0.90 12.20
N GLY A 172 -15.35 0.67 11.53
CA GLY A 172 -16.36 -0.31 11.96
C GLY A 172 -16.00 -1.78 11.73
N HIS A 173 -14.89 -2.06 11.01
CA HIS A 173 -14.59 -3.39 10.44
C HIS A 173 -13.21 -3.95 10.77
N SER A 174 -12.48 -3.36 11.74
CA SER A 174 -11.24 -3.97 12.24
C SER A 174 -11.55 -5.11 13.23
N ASP A 175 -10.84 -6.24 13.10
CA ASP A 175 -11.05 -7.43 13.92
C ASP A 175 -10.85 -7.19 15.43
N LEU A 176 -10.16 -6.10 15.79
CA LEU A 176 -9.82 -5.74 17.18
C LEU A 176 -10.91 -4.91 17.89
N ASN A 177 -11.85 -4.29 17.17
CA ASN A 177 -12.93 -3.49 17.76
C ASN A 177 -14.25 -4.27 17.79
N ASN A 178 -14.34 -5.23 18.72
CA ASN A 178 -15.44 -6.20 18.76
C ASN A 178 -16.74 -5.70 19.45
N HIS A 179 -16.79 -4.46 19.96
CA HIS A 179 -17.88 -4.00 20.86
C HIS A 179 -18.72 -2.80 20.38
N THR A 180 -18.35 -2.08 19.31
CA THR A 180 -19.14 -0.94 18.77
C THR A 180 -19.54 -1.13 17.30
N ARG A 181 -19.55 -2.36 16.82
CA ARG A 181 -20.12 -2.71 15.51
C ARG A 181 -21.64 -2.56 15.58
N ARG A 182 -22.23 -1.56 14.94
CA ARG A 182 -23.59 -1.70 14.35
C ARG A 182 -24.08 -0.55 13.44
N ALA A 183 -23.51 0.65 13.44
CA ALA A 183 -23.82 1.71 12.46
C ALA A 183 -22.75 2.82 12.53
N ASP A 184 -21.59 2.64 11.90
CA ASP A 184 -20.55 3.67 11.92
C ASP A 184 -20.82 4.69 10.80
N PRO A 185 -21.07 5.98 11.11
CA PRO A 185 -21.26 7.03 10.09
C PRO A 185 -20.06 7.17 9.15
N ARG A 186 -18.87 6.69 9.53
CA ARG A 186 -17.67 6.71 8.68
C ARG A 186 -17.73 5.72 7.52
N ASN A 187 -18.61 4.72 7.55
CA ASN A 187 -18.84 3.88 6.36
C ASN A 187 -19.45 4.70 5.20
N ALA A 188 -20.08 5.85 5.50
CA ALA A 188 -20.53 6.79 4.48
C ALA A 188 -19.37 7.41 3.68
N LEU A 189 -18.16 7.48 4.25
CA LEU A 189 -16.98 8.02 3.55
C LEU A 189 -16.57 7.16 2.35
N TYR A 190 -16.86 5.85 2.39
CA TYR A 190 -16.68 4.99 1.22
C TYR A 190 -17.60 5.41 0.07
N LEU A 191 -18.84 5.79 0.37
CA LEU A 191 -19.79 6.30 -0.62
C LEU A 191 -19.42 7.70 -1.14
N ARG A 192 -18.69 8.50 -0.36
CA ARG A 192 -18.16 9.79 -0.83
C ARG A 192 -17.13 9.62 -1.96
N MET A 193 -16.39 8.51 -2.01
CA MET A 193 -15.59 8.17 -3.20
C MET A 193 -16.48 8.00 -4.43
N ALA A 194 -17.61 7.30 -4.32
CA ALA A 194 -18.55 7.14 -5.42
C ALA A 194 -19.14 8.49 -5.86
N ARG A 195 -19.47 9.37 -4.89
CA ARG A 195 -19.97 10.71 -5.19
C ARG A 195 -18.94 11.56 -5.95
N PHE A 196 -17.68 11.52 -5.51
CA PHE A 196 -16.59 12.18 -6.22
C PHE A 196 -16.48 11.70 -7.66
N VAL A 197 -16.63 10.39 -7.91
CA VAL A 197 -16.59 9.83 -9.27
C VAL A 197 -17.80 10.25 -10.11
N GLU A 198 -19.01 10.33 -9.53
CA GLU A 198 -20.20 10.87 -10.21
C GLU A 198 -19.97 12.31 -10.67
N VAL A 199 -19.37 13.15 -9.82
CA VAL A 199 -19.15 14.58 -10.06
C VAL A 199 -17.98 14.83 -11.02
N VAL A 200 -16.82 14.22 -10.77
CA VAL A 200 -15.55 14.55 -11.44
C VAL A 200 -15.31 13.70 -12.68
N ARG A 201 -15.91 12.51 -12.77
CA ARG A 201 -15.79 11.62 -13.95
C ARG A 201 -14.33 11.27 -14.33
N PRO A 202 -13.48 10.78 -13.41
CA PRO A 202 -12.10 10.36 -13.73
C PRO A 202 -12.05 9.20 -14.74
N ARG A 203 -10.93 9.00 -15.45
CA ARG A 203 -10.77 7.88 -16.39
C ARG A 203 -10.64 6.53 -15.68
N HIS A 204 -9.91 6.52 -14.56
CA HIS A 204 -9.66 5.35 -13.73
C HIS A 204 -9.91 5.66 -12.25
N VAL A 205 -10.31 4.65 -11.50
CA VAL A 205 -10.60 4.75 -10.06
C VAL A 205 -9.94 3.59 -9.32
N LEU A 206 -9.30 3.90 -8.20
CA LEU A 206 -8.80 2.93 -7.22
C LEU A 206 -9.37 3.24 -5.84
N ILE A 207 -10.15 2.34 -5.25
CA ILE A 207 -10.57 2.45 -3.85
C ILE A 207 -9.93 1.31 -3.06
N GLU A 208 -9.11 1.66 -2.08
CA GLU A 208 -8.49 0.72 -1.16
C GLU A 208 -9.26 0.64 0.17
N ASN A 209 -9.29 -0.55 0.76
CA ASN A 209 -9.77 -0.72 2.12
C ASN A 209 -9.30 -2.01 2.81
N VAL A 210 -9.64 -2.16 4.09
CA VAL A 210 -9.50 -3.43 4.81
C VAL A 210 -10.41 -4.52 4.24
N PRO A 211 -10.03 -5.81 4.28
CA PRO A 211 -10.84 -6.90 3.72
C PRO A 211 -12.27 -6.97 4.27
N GLY A 212 -12.46 -6.61 5.55
CA GLY A 212 -13.77 -6.63 6.21
C GLY A 212 -14.83 -5.74 5.55
N VAL A 213 -14.45 -4.72 4.77
CA VAL A 213 -15.40 -3.83 4.08
C VAL A 213 -16.31 -4.59 3.12
N ALA A 214 -15.84 -5.71 2.56
CA ALA A 214 -16.61 -6.56 1.65
C ALA A 214 -17.84 -7.19 2.33
N HIS A 215 -17.86 -7.25 3.66
CA HIS A 215 -18.93 -7.80 4.47
C HIS A 215 -19.70 -6.72 5.25
N ASP A 216 -19.55 -5.45 4.87
CA ASP A 216 -20.29 -4.36 5.49
C ASP A 216 -21.81 -4.56 5.35
N LYS A 217 -22.54 -4.42 6.45
CA LYS A 217 -24.00 -4.63 6.48
C LYS A 217 -24.80 -3.61 5.67
N SER A 218 -24.26 -2.41 5.50
CA SER A 218 -24.90 -1.39 4.66
C SER A 218 -24.56 -1.57 3.17
N GLY A 219 -23.72 -2.56 2.83
CA GLY A 219 -23.40 -2.90 1.46
C GLY A 219 -22.63 -1.80 0.72
N VAL A 220 -21.77 -1.03 1.42
CA VAL A 220 -21.05 0.11 0.81
C VAL A 220 -20.31 -0.26 -0.47
N VAL A 221 -19.62 -1.41 -0.51
CA VAL A 221 -18.92 -1.88 -1.70
C VAL A 221 -19.89 -2.15 -2.84
N HIS A 222 -21.00 -2.82 -2.56
CA HIS A 222 -22.01 -3.17 -3.55
C HIS A 222 -22.68 -1.92 -4.13
N ARG A 223 -23.13 -0.99 -3.26
CA ARG A 223 -23.71 0.29 -3.70
C ARG A 223 -22.74 1.12 -4.52
N THR A 224 -21.47 1.21 -4.12
CA THR A 224 -20.44 1.88 -4.91
C THR A 224 -20.27 1.20 -6.28
N LYS A 225 -20.24 -0.13 -6.36
CA LYS A 225 -20.20 -0.83 -7.65
C LYS A 225 -21.39 -0.46 -8.53
N GLU A 226 -22.60 -0.51 -8.00
CA GLU A 226 -23.83 -0.15 -8.73
C GLU A 226 -23.80 1.29 -9.23
N THR A 227 -23.42 2.24 -8.38
CA THR A 227 -23.26 3.65 -8.74
C THR A 227 -22.25 3.83 -9.88
N LEU A 228 -21.07 3.20 -9.77
CA LEU A 228 -20.02 3.31 -10.79
C LEU A 228 -20.44 2.66 -12.12
N VAL A 229 -21.09 1.51 -12.07
CA VAL A 229 -21.65 0.85 -13.28
C VAL A 229 -22.73 1.72 -13.92
N ALA A 230 -23.64 2.29 -13.13
CA ALA A 230 -24.67 3.22 -13.63
C ALA A 230 -24.06 4.48 -14.25
N ALA A 231 -22.89 4.91 -13.75
CA ALA A 231 -22.10 5.99 -14.32
C ALA A 231 -21.25 5.53 -15.54
N GLY A 232 -21.37 4.29 -16.02
CA GLY A 232 -20.69 3.80 -17.22
C GLY A 232 -19.24 3.36 -17.02
N TYR A 233 -18.86 2.95 -15.80
CA TYR A 233 -17.58 2.29 -15.55
C TYR A 233 -17.70 0.77 -15.62
N SER A 234 -16.65 0.11 -16.13
CA SER A 234 -16.37 -1.29 -15.79
C SER A 234 -15.76 -1.33 -14.39
N VAL A 235 -16.19 -2.28 -13.54
CA VAL A 235 -15.80 -2.31 -12.13
C VAL A 235 -15.43 -3.72 -11.70
N GLU A 236 -14.23 -3.88 -11.14
CA GLU A 236 -13.76 -5.11 -10.51
C GLU A 236 -13.43 -4.85 -9.04
N ALA A 237 -13.59 -5.87 -8.19
CA ALA A 237 -13.10 -5.77 -6.82
C ALA A 237 -12.66 -7.12 -6.26
N ALA A 238 -11.55 -7.12 -5.53
CA ALA A 238 -10.96 -8.32 -4.95
C ALA A 238 -10.22 -8.01 -3.65
N VAL A 239 -9.88 -9.06 -2.89
CA VAL A 239 -8.95 -8.96 -1.77
C VAL A 239 -7.57 -9.40 -2.26
N LEU A 240 -6.63 -8.48 -2.27
CA LEU A 240 -5.24 -8.71 -2.68
C LEU A 240 -4.34 -8.90 -1.45
N THR A 241 -3.31 -9.73 -1.57
CA THR A 241 -2.27 -9.89 -0.55
C THR A 241 -0.97 -9.30 -1.05
N ALA A 242 -0.36 -8.39 -0.27
CA ALA A 242 0.84 -7.68 -0.70
C ALA A 242 2.04 -8.60 -1.01
N THR A 243 2.13 -9.77 -0.36
CA THR A 243 3.18 -10.77 -0.65
C THR A 243 3.09 -11.33 -2.06
N ASP A 244 1.90 -11.37 -2.66
CA ASP A 244 1.71 -11.90 -4.02
C ASP A 244 2.28 -10.95 -5.08
N PHE A 245 2.63 -9.72 -4.67
CA PHE A 245 3.20 -8.66 -5.50
C PHE A 245 4.62 -8.29 -5.05
N GLY A 246 5.31 -9.18 -4.31
CA GLY A 246 6.69 -8.99 -3.88
C GLY A 246 6.89 -8.08 -2.67
N ALA A 247 5.86 -7.79 -1.87
CA ALA A 247 6.06 -7.10 -0.59
C ALA A 247 6.72 -8.02 0.45
N ALA A 248 7.46 -7.41 1.38
CA ALA A 248 8.06 -8.10 2.54
C ALA A 248 7.10 -8.14 3.76
N GLN A 249 5.80 -8.04 3.52
CA GLN A 249 4.78 -7.89 4.55
C GLN A 249 3.50 -8.64 4.16
N SER A 250 2.98 -9.44 5.09
CA SER A 250 1.68 -10.10 4.98
C SER A 250 0.56 -9.10 5.30
N ARG A 251 0.09 -8.37 4.29
CA ARG A 251 -1.01 -7.40 4.39
C ARG A 251 -2.03 -7.64 3.31
N ARG A 252 -3.28 -7.90 3.72
CA ARG A 252 -4.43 -8.11 2.83
C ARG A 252 -5.25 -6.83 2.73
N ARG A 253 -5.71 -6.48 1.53
CA ARG A 253 -6.54 -5.31 1.26
C ARG A 253 -7.63 -5.61 0.24
N HIS A 254 -8.82 -5.12 0.52
CA HIS A 254 -9.86 -5.01 -0.49
C HIS A 254 -9.49 -3.87 -1.43
N VAL A 255 -9.54 -4.13 -2.72
CA VAL A 255 -9.28 -3.16 -3.77
C VAL A 255 -10.45 -3.19 -4.73
N LEU A 256 -11.01 -2.03 -5.04
CA LEU A 256 -11.99 -1.82 -6.10
C LEU A 256 -11.33 -0.98 -7.20
N LEU A 257 -11.32 -1.52 -8.41
CA LEU A 257 -10.80 -0.87 -9.60
C LEU A 257 -11.97 -0.56 -10.54
N ALA A 258 -12.00 0.66 -11.06
CA ALA A 258 -12.97 1.02 -12.08
C ALA A 258 -12.31 1.80 -13.21
N THR A 259 -12.82 1.65 -14.43
CA THR A 259 -12.38 2.44 -15.59
C THR A 259 -13.56 2.76 -16.48
N GLN A 260 -13.56 3.95 -17.10
CA GLN A 260 -14.60 4.34 -18.06
C GLN A 260 -14.66 3.30 -19.18
N ALA A 261 -15.87 2.90 -19.57
CA ALA A 261 -16.13 1.78 -20.49
C ALA A 261 -15.13 1.73 -21.67
N GLY A 262 -14.38 0.62 -21.73
CA GLY A 262 -13.22 0.36 -22.59
C GLY A 262 -12.84 -1.13 -22.51
N ALA A 263 -11.55 -1.46 -22.36
CA ALA A 263 -11.05 -2.85 -22.26
C ALA A 263 -11.51 -3.64 -21.01
N GLY A 264 -12.29 -3.04 -20.11
CA GLY A 264 -12.68 -3.62 -18.82
C GLY A 264 -11.78 -3.16 -17.67
N ALA A 265 -12.26 -3.27 -16.44
CA ALA A 265 -11.41 -3.08 -15.26
C ALA A 265 -10.58 -4.36 -15.02
N PRO A 266 -9.30 -4.26 -14.61
CA PRO A 266 -8.47 -5.44 -14.42
C PRO A 266 -8.96 -6.26 -13.22
N THR A 267 -9.03 -7.57 -13.41
CA THR A 267 -9.38 -8.56 -12.39
C THR A 267 -8.17 -8.85 -11.48
N ALA A 268 -8.39 -9.54 -10.35
CA ALA A 268 -7.28 -10.00 -9.51
C ALA A 268 -6.31 -10.92 -10.26
N ASP A 269 -6.83 -11.76 -11.16
CA ASP A 269 -6.03 -12.67 -11.96
C ASP A 269 -5.17 -11.91 -12.97
N ASP A 270 -5.71 -10.85 -13.60
CA ASP A 270 -4.92 -9.96 -14.46
C ASP A 270 -3.76 -9.32 -13.70
N LEU A 271 -4.01 -8.83 -12.48
CA LEU A 271 -2.96 -8.23 -11.65
C LEU A 271 -1.88 -9.24 -11.29
N LEU A 272 -2.26 -10.45 -10.86
CA LEU A 272 -1.33 -11.52 -10.49
C LEU A 272 -0.53 -12.02 -11.69
N GLN A 273 -1.18 -12.18 -12.85
CA GLN A 273 -0.52 -12.63 -14.07
C GLN A 273 0.50 -11.59 -14.57
N ASN A 274 0.16 -10.30 -14.50
CA ASN A 274 0.98 -9.24 -15.08
C ASN A 274 2.07 -8.72 -14.15
N PHE A 275 1.81 -8.69 -12.82
CA PHE A 275 2.66 -8.04 -11.82
C PHE A 275 2.94 -8.91 -10.58
N GLY A 276 2.50 -10.16 -10.59
CA GLY A 276 2.76 -11.12 -9.53
C GLY A 276 4.26 -11.33 -9.34
N SER A 277 4.69 -11.37 -8.08
CA SER A 277 6.08 -11.59 -7.73
C SER A 277 6.16 -12.31 -6.39
N PRO A 278 7.06 -13.29 -6.22
CA PRO A 278 7.24 -14.00 -4.96
C PRO A 278 7.43 -13.05 -3.78
N GLY A 279 6.74 -13.33 -2.68
CA GLY A 279 6.88 -12.58 -1.43
C GLY A 279 8.32 -12.59 -0.91
N ARG A 280 8.70 -11.51 -0.23
CA ARG A 280 10.04 -11.34 0.33
C ARG A 280 10.04 -11.55 1.85
N THR A 281 11.19 -11.85 2.40
CA THR A 281 11.39 -11.90 3.84
C THR A 281 11.47 -10.48 4.41
N ILE A 282 11.21 -10.33 5.71
CA ILE A 282 11.44 -9.06 6.41
C ILE A 282 12.89 -8.58 6.24
N MET A 283 13.86 -9.49 6.26
CA MET A 283 15.28 -9.15 6.19
C MET A 283 15.73 -8.67 4.82
N ASP A 284 15.04 -9.02 3.73
CA ASP A 284 15.31 -8.46 2.40
C ASP A 284 15.06 -6.94 2.40
N ALA A 285 13.99 -6.50 3.10
CA ALA A 285 13.57 -5.12 3.17
C ALA A 285 14.33 -4.27 4.20
N ILE A 286 14.74 -4.84 5.34
CA ILE A 286 15.31 -4.06 6.46
C ILE A 286 16.71 -4.48 6.88
N GLY A 287 17.27 -5.56 6.34
CA GLY A 287 18.51 -6.15 6.84
C GLY A 287 19.77 -5.29 6.65
N ASP A 288 19.72 -4.29 5.79
CA ASP A 288 20.76 -3.27 5.61
C ASP A 288 20.66 -2.12 6.62
N LEU A 289 19.48 -1.88 7.20
CA LEU A 289 19.27 -0.78 8.13
C LEU A 289 19.94 -1.03 9.48
N ARG A 290 20.42 0.05 10.09
CA ARG A 290 21.01 0.05 11.43
C ARG A 290 20.40 1.21 12.21
N VAL A 291 20.18 1.01 13.50
CA VAL A 291 19.75 2.10 14.39
C VAL A 291 20.79 3.22 14.36
N GLN A 292 20.33 4.45 14.15
CA GLN A 292 21.17 5.64 14.20
C GLN A 292 20.79 6.46 15.43
N PRO A 293 21.59 6.45 16.52
CA PRO A 293 21.26 7.19 17.74
C PRO A 293 21.06 8.70 17.53
N SER A 294 21.74 9.28 16.53
CA SER A 294 21.60 10.68 16.12
C SER A 294 20.53 10.90 15.04
N GLY A 295 19.91 9.85 14.51
CA GLY A 295 18.90 9.91 13.44
C GLY A 295 17.48 10.24 13.91
N GLY A 296 17.36 10.84 15.10
CA GLY A 296 16.07 11.27 15.65
C GLY A 296 15.07 10.13 15.85
N ILE A 297 13.78 10.45 15.84
CA ILE A 297 12.73 9.48 16.11
C ILE A 297 12.50 8.47 14.97
N PHE A 298 12.93 8.78 13.75
CA PHE A 298 12.70 7.95 12.56
C PHE A 298 13.63 6.73 12.53
N ASP A 299 14.90 6.91 12.90
CA ASP A 299 15.92 5.86 12.88
C ASP A 299 16.19 5.20 14.24
N THR A 300 15.36 5.51 15.25
CA THR A 300 15.46 4.93 16.59
C THR A 300 14.19 4.18 16.97
N PRO A 301 14.29 3.07 17.73
CA PRO A 301 13.12 2.34 18.21
C PRO A 301 12.39 3.11 19.32
N ALA A 302 11.19 2.66 19.65
CA ALA A 302 10.49 3.13 20.85
C ALA A 302 11.23 2.70 22.12
N GLN A 303 11.14 3.52 23.16
CA GLN A 303 11.58 3.12 24.50
C GLN A 303 10.53 2.22 25.15
N HIS A 304 10.98 1.22 25.90
CA HIS A 304 10.11 0.25 26.54
C HIS A 304 10.21 0.36 28.06
N SER A 305 9.14 -0.03 28.76
CA SER A 305 9.22 -0.19 30.21
C SER A 305 10.14 -1.37 30.54
N ALA A 306 10.76 -1.34 31.72
CA ALA A 306 11.62 -2.43 32.19
C ALA A 306 10.94 -3.82 32.12
N VAL A 307 9.61 -3.87 32.31
CA VAL A 307 8.82 -5.10 32.17
C VAL A 307 8.81 -5.60 30.72
N ASN A 308 8.60 -4.71 29.75
CA ASN A 308 8.59 -5.08 28.34
C ASN A 308 10.00 -5.39 27.81
N GLU A 309 11.04 -4.71 28.32
CA GLU A 309 12.43 -5.07 28.02
C GLU A 309 12.76 -6.48 28.52
N ARG A 310 12.33 -6.85 29.73
CA ARG A 310 12.48 -8.23 30.23
C ARG A 310 11.79 -9.25 29.32
N ARG A 311 10.59 -8.95 28.83
CA ARG A 311 9.86 -9.83 27.88
C ARG A 311 10.61 -9.99 26.56
N ILE A 312 11.16 -8.91 26.02
CA ILE A 312 11.99 -8.96 24.82
C ILE A 312 13.21 -9.84 25.09
N ASN A 313 13.93 -9.61 26.18
CA ASN A 313 15.10 -10.40 26.55
C ASN A 313 14.77 -11.88 26.67
N PHE A 314 13.66 -12.22 27.34
CA PHE A 314 13.18 -13.59 27.48
C PHE A 314 13.04 -14.30 26.13
N LEU A 315 12.48 -13.64 25.11
CA LEU A 315 12.35 -14.23 23.77
C LEU A 315 13.72 -14.56 23.14
N PHE A 316 14.71 -13.70 23.31
CA PHE A 316 16.04 -13.93 22.77
C PHE A 316 16.81 -14.98 23.56
N ASP A 317 16.76 -14.91 24.88
CA ASP A 317 17.47 -15.82 25.80
C ASP A 317 16.98 -17.26 25.66
N ASN A 318 15.71 -17.46 25.29
CA ASN A 318 15.08 -18.77 25.11
C ASN A 318 14.88 -19.16 23.64
N ALA A 319 15.37 -18.38 22.68
CA ALA A 319 15.18 -18.60 21.25
C ALA A 319 13.70 -18.79 20.83
N LEU A 320 12.81 -17.98 21.40
CA LEU A 320 11.37 -18.01 21.16
C LEU A 320 10.93 -16.89 20.22
N TRP A 321 9.84 -17.16 19.49
CA TRP A 321 9.13 -16.15 18.70
C TRP A 321 7.87 -15.66 19.39
N ASP A 322 7.23 -16.51 20.19
CA ASP A 322 6.00 -16.21 20.90
C ASP A 322 6.25 -16.15 22.40
N LEU A 323 5.73 -15.10 23.04
CA LEU A 323 5.86 -14.95 24.48
C LEU A 323 4.93 -15.96 25.18
N PRO A 324 5.46 -16.88 26.01
CA PRO A 324 4.65 -17.85 26.76
C PRO A 324 3.62 -17.15 27.64
N ASN A 325 2.52 -17.84 27.95
CA ASN A 325 1.39 -17.22 28.65
C ASN A 325 1.78 -16.72 30.06
N GLU A 326 2.73 -17.40 30.69
CA GLU A 326 3.21 -17.11 32.04
C GLU A 326 3.91 -15.75 32.13
N GLU A 327 4.57 -15.33 31.04
CA GLU A 327 5.31 -14.06 30.90
C GLU A 327 4.42 -12.88 30.45
N ARG A 328 3.15 -13.15 30.12
CA ARG A 328 2.18 -12.14 29.69
C ARG A 328 1.62 -11.33 30.87
N PRO A 329 1.13 -10.10 30.64
CA PRO A 329 0.46 -9.34 31.70
C PRO A 329 -0.83 -10.05 32.12
N ASP A 330 -1.28 -9.82 33.36
CA ASP A 330 -2.47 -10.46 33.93
C ASP A 330 -3.74 -10.26 33.10
N CYS A 331 -3.88 -9.10 32.46
CA CYS A 331 -5.01 -8.82 31.57
C CYS A 331 -5.09 -9.76 30.36
N HIS A 332 -3.98 -10.38 29.97
CA HIS A 332 -3.91 -11.44 28.97
C HIS A 332 -3.88 -12.80 29.68
N ARG A 333 -2.87 -13.05 30.52
CA ARG A 333 -2.61 -14.34 31.16
C ARG A 333 -3.83 -14.96 31.86
N LEU A 334 -4.63 -14.14 32.55
CA LEU A 334 -5.76 -14.61 33.37
C LEU A 334 -7.07 -14.77 32.56
N LYS A 335 -7.06 -14.49 31.26
CA LYS A 335 -8.24 -14.56 30.40
C LYS A 335 -7.99 -15.48 29.21
N PRO A 336 -9.01 -16.26 28.77
CA PRO A 336 -8.91 -16.96 27.50
C PRO A 336 -8.63 -15.97 26.36
N HIS A 337 -7.55 -16.18 25.60
CA HIS A 337 -7.20 -15.35 24.46
C HIS A 337 -6.54 -16.15 23.35
N SER A 338 -6.65 -15.65 22.11
CA SER A 338 -5.97 -16.18 20.92
C SER A 338 -4.87 -15.26 20.38
N TYR A 339 -4.49 -14.22 21.14
CA TYR A 339 -3.51 -13.20 20.72
C TYR A 339 -2.05 -13.69 20.79
N VAL A 340 -1.73 -14.80 20.13
CA VAL A 340 -0.40 -15.43 20.17
C VAL A 340 0.69 -14.45 19.73
N SER A 341 0.40 -13.62 18.72
CA SER A 341 1.33 -12.65 18.14
C SER A 341 1.72 -11.49 19.06
N VAL A 342 0.91 -11.16 20.08
CA VAL A 342 1.20 -10.02 20.95
C VAL A 342 2.43 -10.31 21.81
N TYR A 343 3.31 -9.31 21.93
CA TYR A 343 4.67 -9.39 22.47
C TYR A 343 5.65 -10.21 21.63
N GLY A 344 5.25 -10.72 20.47
CA GLY A 344 6.07 -11.64 19.69
C GLY A 344 7.27 -11.00 18.97
N ARG A 345 8.29 -11.83 18.77
CA ARG A 345 9.44 -11.60 17.88
C ARG A 345 9.14 -12.07 16.47
N MET A 346 9.53 -11.26 15.50
CA MET A 346 9.35 -11.57 14.07
C MET A 346 10.33 -12.65 13.61
N HIS A 347 9.93 -13.38 12.58
CA HIS A 347 10.76 -14.40 11.94
C HIS A 347 11.60 -13.76 10.83
N ALA A 348 12.91 -13.99 10.84
CA ALA A 348 13.83 -13.40 9.87
C ALA A 348 13.63 -13.95 8.44
N ASP A 349 13.17 -15.20 8.34
CA ASP A 349 12.97 -15.99 7.12
C ASP A 349 11.55 -15.89 6.55
N ARG A 350 10.71 -14.98 7.08
CA ARG A 350 9.32 -14.82 6.67
C ARG A 350 9.00 -13.36 6.38
N PRO A 351 7.94 -13.06 5.60
CA PRO A 351 7.40 -11.71 5.53
C PRO A 351 7.03 -11.20 6.93
N ALA A 352 7.13 -9.89 7.14
CA ALA A 352 6.64 -9.25 8.34
C ALA A 352 5.12 -9.46 8.50
N PRO A 353 4.57 -9.49 9.72
CA PRO A 353 3.13 -9.36 9.92
C PRO A 353 2.65 -7.99 9.42
N THR A 354 1.33 -7.78 9.40
CA THR A 354 0.77 -6.46 9.06
C THR A 354 1.34 -5.38 9.97
N ILE A 355 2.00 -4.38 9.39
CA ILE A 355 2.50 -3.20 10.09
C ILE A 355 1.30 -2.33 10.43
N THR A 356 0.98 -2.20 11.72
CA THR A 356 -0.11 -1.37 12.22
C THR A 356 0.44 -0.10 12.86
N SER A 357 -0.43 0.84 13.22
CA SER A 357 -0.04 2.03 13.99
C SER A 357 0.54 1.71 15.38
N GLY A 358 0.53 0.45 15.81
CA GLY A 358 1.14 -0.01 17.05
C GLY A 358 2.55 -0.59 16.89
N PHE A 359 3.22 -0.46 15.75
CA PHE A 359 4.47 -1.18 15.47
C PHE A 359 5.62 -0.88 16.45
N GLY A 360 5.60 0.24 17.19
CA GLY A 360 6.59 0.51 18.25
C GLY A 360 6.21 -0.04 19.63
N SER A 361 5.12 -0.79 19.73
CA SER A 361 4.67 -1.39 20.99
C SER A 361 4.67 -2.90 20.89
N THR A 362 5.36 -3.56 21.82
CA THR A 362 5.28 -5.02 21.95
C THR A 362 3.87 -5.48 22.32
N GLY A 363 3.06 -4.65 22.97
CA GLY A 363 1.69 -4.99 23.38
C GLY A 363 0.65 -4.91 22.27
N GLN A 364 1.00 -4.47 21.05
CA GLN A 364 0.04 -4.25 19.96
C GLN A 364 0.25 -5.17 18.76
N GLY A 365 1.16 -6.14 18.86
CA GLY A 365 1.40 -7.14 17.82
C GLY A 365 2.77 -7.80 17.93
N ARG A 366 3.16 -8.50 16.87
CA ARG A 366 4.47 -9.13 16.73
C ARG A 366 5.43 -8.14 16.07
N PHE A 367 5.98 -7.23 16.87
CA PHE A 367 6.81 -6.13 16.35
C PHE A 367 8.24 -6.10 16.90
N VAL A 368 8.63 -7.09 17.71
CA VAL A 368 10.02 -7.23 18.13
C VAL A 368 10.88 -7.67 16.94
N HIS A 369 11.97 -6.95 16.70
CA HIS A 369 12.87 -7.13 15.55
C HIS A 369 13.41 -8.59 15.50
N PRO A 370 13.59 -9.19 14.31
CA PRO A 370 14.01 -10.59 14.21
C PRO A 370 15.37 -10.87 14.84
N LEU A 371 16.30 -9.91 14.81
CA LEU A 371 17.68 -10.10 15.24
C LEU A 371 18.12 -9.18 16.40
N GLU A 372 17.29 -8.23 16.81
CA GLU A 372 17.68 -7.20 17.79
C GLU A 372 16.65 -7.08 18.91
N ARG A 373 17.11 -6.79 20.12
CA ARG A 373 16.29 -6.71 21.35
C ARG A 373 15.55 -5.37 21.44
N ARG A 374 14.73 -5.07 20.43
CA ARG A 374 13.94 -3.84 20.29
C ARG A 374 12.73 -4.07 19.38
N THR A 375 11.76 -3.16 19.38
CA THR A 375 10.79 -3.10 18.28
C THR A 375 11.40 -2.50 17.01
N LEU A 376 10.63 -2.54 15.92
CA LEU A 376 10.96 -1.83 14.68
C LEU A 376 11.19 -0.33 14.90
N THR A 377 12.12 0.24 14.15
CA THR A 377 12.19 1.70 13.95
C THR A 377 11.09 2.13 12.95
N PRO A 378 10.67 3.41 12.96
CA PRO A 378 9.82 3.94 11.90
C PRO A 378 10.39 3.75 10.49
N HIS A 379 11.70 3.89 10.30
CA HIS A 379 12.35 3.64 9.01
C HIS A 379 12.16 2.20 8.53
N GLU A 380 12.39 1.20 9.39
CA GLU A 380 12.17 -0.21 9.06
C GLU A 380 10.69 -0.47 8.73
N ALA A 381 9.77 0.13 9.49
CA ALA A 381 8.33 0.02 9.24
C ALA A 381 7.93 0.67 7.90
N ALA A 382 8.56 1.79 7.51
CA ALA A 382 8.35 2.46 6.24
C ALA A 382 8.82 1.60 5.05
N ARG A 383 10.04 1.02 5.12
CA ARG A 383 10.54 0.03 4.14
C ARG A 383 9.59 -1.15 3.97
N LEU A 384 9.02 -1.67 5.06
CA LEU A 384 8.07 -2.79 5.03
C LEU A 384 6.70 -2.42 4.44
N GLN A 385 6.32 -1.14 4.50
CA GLN A 385 5.18 -0.58 3.76
C GLN A 385 5.53 -0.20 2.31
N GLY A 386 6.79 -0.36 1.91
CA GLY A 386 7.24 -0.09 0.56
C GLY A 386 7.51 1.38 0.28
N PHE A 387 7.73 2.20 1.31
CA PHE A 387 8.30 3.53 1.13
C PHE A 387 9.80 3.39 0.78
N PRO A 388 10.26 4.01 -0.31
CA PRO A 388 11.68 4.10 -0.61
C PRO A 388 12.40 5.13 0.27
N ASP A 389 13.72 5.00 0.43
CA ASP A 389 14.52 5.82 1.37
C ASP A 389 14.58 7.32 1.03
N TRP A 390 14.19 7.72 -0.18
CA TRP A 390 14.03 9.13 -0.54
C TRP A 390 12.77 9.74 0.05
N PHE A 391 11.78 8.93 0.44
CA PHE A 391 10.52 9.40 0.99
C PHE A 391 10.75 9.96 2.39
N THR A 392 10.50 11.25 2.57
CA THR A 392 10.83 11.96 3.80
C THR A 392 9.65 12.02 4.77
N PHE A 393 9.95 11.89 6.06
CA PHE A 393 9.04 12.16 7.17
C PHE A 393 9.61 13.25 8.11
N GLU A 394 10.56 14.06 7.63
CA GLU A 394 11.33 15.01 8.45
C GLU A 394 10.47 16.06 9.17
N SER A 395 9.29 16.42 8.63
CA SER A 395 8.35 17.32 9.31
C SER A 395 7.70 16.74 10.56
N VAL A 396 7.79 15.42 10.79
CA VAL A 396 7.04 14.77 11.86
C VAL A 396 7.85 14.73 13.15
N GLU A 397 7.40 15.51 14.14
CA GLU A 397 8.09 15.61 15.44
C GLU A 397 7.67 14.52 16.44
N LYS A 398 6.47 13.92 16.26
CA LYS A 398 5.88 12.98 17.21
C LYS A 398 5.93 11.55 16.67
N ARG A 399 6.55 10.65 17.44
CA ARG A 399 6.60 9.21 17.10
C ARG A 399 5.23 8.58 16.87
N GLY A 400 4.23 8.97 17.66
CA GLY A 400 2.86 8.47 17.47
C GLY A 400 2.23 8.90 16.14
N ALA A 401 2.60 10.07 15.61
CA ALA A 401 2.15 10.53 14.31
C ALA A 401 2.81 9.72 13.18
N LEU A 402 4.13 9.51 13.24
CA LEU A 402 4.85 8.60 12.32
C LEU A 402 4.21 7.20 12.29
N GLN A 403 3.96 6.66 13.49
CA GLN A 403 3.36 5.34 13.63
C GLN A 403 1.98 5.26 12.97
N LYS A 404 1.13 6.26 13.21
CA LYS A 404 -0.20 6.34 12.61
C LYS A 404 -0.13 6.45 11.08
N MET A 405 0.72 7.34 10.55
CA MET A 405 0.90 7.53 9.10
C MET A 405 1.38 6.24 8.41
N ILE A 406 2.51 5.69 8.88
CA ILE A 406 3.12 4.49 8.31
C ILE A 406 2.20 3.28 8.48
N GLY A 407 1.57 3.09 9.65
CA GLY A 407 0.67 1.97 9.89
C GLY A 407 -0.61 2.00 9.05
N ASN A 408 -1.14 3.19 8.77
CA ASN A 408 -2.32 3.38 7.94
C ASN A 408 -2.03 3.26 6.45
N ALA A 409 -0.79 3.57 6.03
CA ALA A 409 -0.40 3.52 4.62
C ALA A 409 -0.71 2.17 3.95
N VAL A 410 -1.01 2.24 2.65
CA VAL A 410 -1.16 1.07 1.79
C VAL A 410 0.22 0.64 1.29
N PRO A 411 0.54 -0.65 1.25
CA PRO A 411 1.78 -1.13 0.63
C PRO A 411 1.90 -0.63 -0.81
N SER A 412 2.98 0.09 -1.11
CA SER A 412 3.19 0.70 -2.43
C SER A 412 3.15 -0.33 -3.57
N ARG A 413 3.55 -1.58 -3.33
CA ARG A 413 3.47 -2.67 -4.32
C ARG A 413 2.05 -3.04 -4.74
N LEU A 414 1.06 -2.91 -3.86
CA LEU A 414 -0.35 -3.13 -4.23
C LEU A 414 -0.86 -1.99 -5.13
N ALA A 415 -0.55 -0.75 -4.75
CA ALA A 415 -0.87 0.42 -5.56
C ALA A 415 -0.17 0.38 -6.92
N TYR A 416 1.11 -0.02 -6.95
CA TYR A 416 1.88 -0.23 -8.17
C TYR A 416 1.17 -1.20 -9.13
N ALA A 417 0.85 -2.41 -8.68
CA ALA A 417 0.21 -3.40 -9.53
C ALA A 417 -1.15 -2.93 -10.07
N ALA A 418 -1.98 -2.34 -9.20
CA ALA A 418 -3.29 -1.81 -9.57
C ALA A 418 -3.20 -0.67 -10.60
N ILE A 419 -2.38 0.35 -10.32
CA ILE A 419 -2.27 1.54 -11.18
C ILE A 419 -1.52 1.21 -12.48
N ALA A 420 -0.45 0.40 -12.42
CA ALA A 420 0.27 -0.01 -13.63
C ALA A 420 -0.66 -0.78 -14.57
N SER A 421 -1.54 -1.63 -14.04
CA SER A 421 -2.53 -2.32 -14.86
C SER A 421 -3.58 -1.40 -15.48
N LEU A 422 -3.92 -0.28 -14.82
CA LEU A 422 -4.87 0.71 -15.35
C LEU A 422 -4.23 1.60 -16.42
N LEU A 423 -2.92 1.85 -16.32
CA LEU A 423 -2.15 2.68 -17.26
C LEU A 423 -1.58 1.92 -18.46
N ARG A 424 -1.60 0.58 -18.42
CA ARG A 424 -1.03 -0.30 -19.45
C ARG A 424 -1.91 -0.45 -20.68
#